data_AF-A0AB74EDL0-F1
#
_entry.id   AF-A0AB74EDL0-F1
#
_cell.length_a   1.000
_cell.length_b   1.000
_cell.length_c   1.000
_cell.angle_alpha   90.00
_cell.angle_beta   90.00
_cell.angle_gamma   90.00
#
_symmetry.space_group_name_H-M   'P 1'
#
loop_
_entity.id
_entity.type
_entity.pdbx_description
1 polymer ?
#
loop_
_entity_poly.entity_id
_entity_poly.type
_entity_poly.pdbx_seq_one_letter_code
_entity_poly.pdbx_strand_id
1 'polypeptide(L)'
;MNFVLAKITCKKDLVKILSDDHIFPDFSYENLNFITYNYDYNLDDDTWFQIENLKNQDFCPKFLDNSNLFDSKMFSEIKKEEINIEKLKYLVSCTNDALFFQKITSSLLLKKKHLLTICGNGAKLCEPQDLLVIKDIPDAVYIIKDDKLIFRTLSSIQIYLKGLKICIEKLQILKYSNS
;
A
#
# COMPACT_ATOMS: atom_id res chain seq x y z
N MET A 1 2.22 -15.54 7.06
CA MET A 1 1.41 -15.83 5.88
C MET A 1 1.39 -14.56 5.06
N ASN A 2 1.78 -14.62 3.80
CA ASN A 2 1.89 -13.42 2.96
C ASN A 2 0.69 -13.37 2.03
N PHE A 3 0.08 -12.22 1.85
CA PHE A 3 -0.99 -12.09 0.85
C PHE A 3 -1.07 -10.65 0.37
N VAL A 4 -1.68 -10.46 -0.79
CA VAL A 4 -1.83 -9.14 -1.39
C VAL A 4 -3.31 -8.82 -1.50
N LEU A 5 -3.67 -7.68 -0.91
CA LEU A 5 -4.98 -7.09 -1.00
C LEU A 5 -4.98 -5.95 -2.02
N ALA A 6 -6.12 -5.71 -2.63
CA ALA A 6 -6.34 -4.56 -3.49
C ALA A 6 -7.61 -3.81 -3.12
N LYS A 7 -7.55 -2.48 -3.22
CA LYS A 7 -8.74 -1.63 -3.16
C LYS A 7 -9.25 -1.37 -4.57
N ILE A 8 -10.50 -1.78 -4.81
CA ILE A 8 -11.20 -1.54 -6.08
C ILE A 8 -12.21 -0.41 -5.90
N THR A 9 -12.29 0.50 -6.87
CA THR A 9 -13.18 1.69 -6.84
C THR A 9 -14.64 1.33 -6.56
N CYS A 10 -15.14 0.22 -7.12
CA CYS A 10 -16.54 -0.21 -7.01
C CYS A 10 -16.84 -1.10 -5.80
N LYS A 11 -15.81 -1.55 -5.05
CA LYS A 11 -16.00 -2.38 -3.85
C LYS A 11 -15.77 -1.57 -2.60
N LYS A 12 -16.61 -1.78 -1.58
CA LYS A 12 -16.48 -1.09 -0.28
C LYS A 12 -15.25 -1.58 0.48
N ASP A 13 -15.02 -2.89 0.48
CA ASP A 13 -13.95 -3.54 1.22
C ASP A 13 -12.76 -3.90 0.33
N LEU A 14 -11.63 -4.24 0.96
CA LEU A 14 -10.46 -4.77 0.29
C LEU A 14 -10.72 -6.21 -0.18
N VAL A 15 -10.16 -6.56 -1.32
CA VAL A 15 -10.25 -7.93 -1.86
C VAL A 15 -8.86 -8.55 -1.96
N LYS A 16 -8.78 -9.85 -1.70
CA LYS A 16 -7.53 -10.59 -1.84
C LYS A 16 -7.30 -10.94 -3.30
N ILE A 17 -6.14 -10.57 -3.84
CA ILE A 17 -5.75 -10.78 -5.23
C ILE A 17 -4.66 -11.85 -5.39
N LEU A 18 -3.78 -11.98 -4.40
CA LEU A 18 -2.72 -13.01 -4.35
C LEU A 18 -2.69 -13.61 -2.94
N SER A 19 -2.54 -14.92 -2.87
CA SER A 19 -2.35 -15.69 -1.65
C SER A 19 -0.92 -16.24 -1.63
N ASP A 20 -0.28 -16.21 -0.47
CA ASP A 20 1.11 -16.65 -0.23
C ASP A 20 2.17 -15.92 -1.06
N ASP A 21 1.93 -14.64 -1.36
CA ASP A 21 2.81 -13.81 -2.17
C ASP A 21 3.10 -12.45 -1.51
N HIS A 22 4.26 -11.88 -1.82
CA HIS A 22 4.71 -10.58 -1.36
C HIS A 22 5.29 -9.78 -2.52
N ILE A 23 4.73 -8.59 -2.76
CA ILE A 23 5.07 -7.77 -3.94
C ILE A 23 6.30 -6.87 -3.72
N PHE A 24 6.96 -6.93 -2.56
CA PHE A 24 8.17 -6.13 -2.26
C PHE A 24 9.31 -6.97 -1.65
N PRO A 25 9.70 -8.11 -2.25
CA PRO A 25 10.64 -9.06 -1.63
C PRO A 25 12.01 -8.47 -1.28
N ASP A 26 12.48 -7.48 -2.04
CA ASP A 26 13.82 -6.90 -1.88
C ASP A 26 13.84 -5.63 -1.02
N PHE A 27 12.67 -5.12 -0.59
CA PHE A 27 12.60 -3.91 0.21
C PHE A 27 12.74 -4.21 1.71
N SER A 28 13.77 -3.63 2.34
CA SER A 28 13.95 -3.65 3.80
C SER A 28 13.93 -2.23 4.37
N TYR A 29 13.18 -2.06 5.46
CA TYR A 29 13.10 -0.79 6.18
C TYR A 29 14.11 -0.69 7.35
N GLU A 30 14.86 -1.74 7.65
CA GLU A 30 15.74 -1.80 8.84
C GLU A 30 16.90 -0.79 8.81
N ASN A 31 17.37 -0.43 7.62
CA ASN A 31 18.50 0.50 7.42
C ASN A 31 18.05 1.90 6.97
N LEU A 32 16.75 2.19 7.01
CA LEU A 32 16.25 3.50 6.60
C LEU A 32 16.34 4.50 7.76
N ASN A 33 16.75 5.72 7.44
CA ASN A 33 16.65 6.84 8.37
C ASN A 33 15.24 7.40 8.31
N PHE A 34 14.57 7.46 9.47
CA PHE A 34 13.23 8.01 9.60
C PHE A 34 13.27 9.38 10.24
N ILE A 35 12.58 10.33 9.62
CA ILE A 35 12.34 11.65 10.21
C ILE A 35 10.93 11.66 10.78
N THR A 36 10.79 11.96 12.07
CA THR A 36 9.46 12.15 12.67
C THR A 36 8.75 13.26 11.92
N TYR A 37 7.59 12.92 11.34
CA TYR A 37 6.83 13.84 10.52
C TYR A 37 6.46 15.09 11.33
N ASN A 38 6.88 16.27 10.85
CA ASN A 38 6.44 17.57 11.33
C ASN A 38 6.02 18.41 10.13
N TYR A 39 4.88 19.10 10.26
CA TYR A 39 4.17 19.82 9.20
C TYR A 39 5.00 20.96 8.58
N ASP A 40 6.04 21.43 9.27
CA ASP A 40 6.91 22.52 8.83
C ASP A 40 8.06 22.06 7.90
N TYR A 41 8.24 20.76 7.69
CA TYR A 41 9.26 20.26 6.76
C TYR A 41 8.76 20.28 5.31
N ASN A 42 9.56 20.86 4.42
CA ASN A 42 9.42 20.59 2.99
C ASN A 42 9.58 19.07 2.79
N LEU A 43 8.52 18.44 2.28
CA LEU A 43 8.52 17.04 1.89
C LEU A 43 9.53 16.88 0.75
N ASP A 44 10.75 16.48 1.08
CA ASP A 44 11.77 16.14 0.09
C ASP A 44 11.52 14.69 -0.36
N ASP A 45 11.56 14.44 -1.67
CA ASP A 45 11.11 13.17 -2.26
C ASP A 45 11.95 11.95 -1.81
N ASP A 46 13.16 12.17 -1.27
CA ASP A 46 14.09 11.13 -0.80
C ASP A 46 14.08 10.89 0.72
N THR A 47 13.19 11.55 1.46
CA THR A 47 13.09 11.36 2.91
C THR A 47 11.96 10.40 3.29
N TRP A 48 12.25 9.47 4.20
CA TRP A 48 11.22 8.66 4.86
C TRP A 48 10.72 9.37 6.11
N PHE A 49 9.44 9.70 6.11
CA PHE A 49 8.75 10.25 7.26
C PHE A 49 8.14 9.12 8.10
N GLN A 50 8.14 9.27 9.42
CA GLN A 50 7.49 8.33 10.33
C GLN A 50 6.42 9.01 11.20
N ILE A 51 5.36 8.25 11.48
CA ILE A 51 4.35 8.53 12.50
C ILE A 51 4.38 7.36 13.48
N GLU A 52 4.62 7.65 14.75
CA GLU A 52 4.64 6.67 15.83
C GLU A 52 3.29 6.61 16.56
N ASN A 53 3.04 5.49 17.27
CA ASN A 53 1.83 5.25 18.05
C ASN A 53 0.54 5.40 17.25
N LEU A 54 0.53 4.93 16.00
CA LEU A 54 -0.60 5.12 15.10
C LEU A 54 -1.90 4.55 15.67
N LYS A 55 -1.86 3.45 16.42
CA LYS A 55 -3.04 2.86 17.08
C LYS A 55 -3.69 3.79 18.10
N ASN A 56 -2.88 4.56 18.83
CA ASN A 56 -3.37 5.49 19.85
C ASN A 56 -3.83 6.83 19.28
N GLN A 57 -3.62 7.08 17.99
CA GLN A 57 -4.06 8.30 17.36
C GLN A 57 -5.56 8.24 17.07
N ASP A 58 -6.26 9.35 17.32
CA ASP A 58 -7.69 9.56 17.03
C ASP A 58 -8.09 9.31 15.57
N PHE A 59 -7.12 9.33 14.67
CA PHE A 59 -7.26 9.10 13.24
C PHE A 59 -6.80 7.70 12.83
N CYS A 60 -6.52 6.81 13.79
CA CYS A 60 -6.23 5.42 13.52
C CYS A 60 -7.37 4.82 12.69
N PRO A 61 -7.07 4.21 11.54
CA PRO A 61 -8.03 3.34 10.87
C PRO A 61 -8.58 2.31 11.87
N LYS A 62 -9.90 2.23 12.05
CA LYS A 62 -10.54 1.06 12.71
C LYS A 62 -10.13 -0.28 12.08
N PHE A 63 -9.61 -0.22 10.86
CA PHE A 63 -8.95 -1.32 10.17
C PHE A 63 -7.72 -1.83 10.94
N LEU A 64 -6.84 -0.95 11.45
CA LEU A 64 -5.61 -1.29 12.20
C LEU A 64 -5.87 -1.78 13.63
N ASP A 65 -6.98 -1.37 14.26
CA ASP A 65 -7.38 -1.84 15.60
C ASP A 65 -7.82 -3.31 15.61
N ASN A 66 -8.22 -3.85 14.46
CA ASN A 66 -8.63 -5.24 14.38
C ASN A 66 -7.39 -6.15 14.28
N SER A 67 -7.11 -6.88 15.35
CA SER A 67 -6.12 -7.97 15.44
C SER A 67 -6.21 -9.04 14.33
N ASN A 68 -7.22 -8.96 13.46
CA ASN A 68 -7.57 -9.95 12.44
C ASN A 68 -7.17 -9.53 11.01
N LEU A 69 -6.47 -8.39 10.84
CA LEU A 69 -5.97 -7.92 9.54
C LEU A 69 -5.08 -8.91 8.80
N PHE A 70 -4.48 -9.84 9.53
CA PHE A 70 -3.53 -10.84 9.05
C PHE A 70 -4.22 -12.17 8.73
N ASP A 71 -5.54 -12.28 8.98
CA ASP A 71 -6.28 -13.46 8.61
C ASP A 71 -6.79 -13.33 7.17
N SER A 72 -6.09 -13.99 6.24
CA SER A 72 -6.48 -13.99 4.82
C SER A 72 -7.89 -14.52 4.56
N LYS A 73 -8.51 -15.20 5.54
CA LYS A 73 -9.88 -15.72 5.47
C LYS A 73 -10.95 -14.64 5.65
N MET A 74 -10.60 -13.48 6.20
CA MET A 74 -11.53 -12.35 6.37
C MET A 74 -11.81 -11.60 5.07
N PHE A 75 -10.92 -11.75 4.08
CA PHE A 75 -11.04 -11.04 2.81
C PHE A 75 -11.61 -11.95 1.73
N SER A 76 -12.64 -11.45 1.04
CA SER A 76 -13.17 -12.12 -0.14
C SER A 76 -12.08 -12.20 -1.22
N GLU A 77 -11.87 -13.39 -1.76
CA GLU A 77 -11.06 -13.59 -2.96
C GLU A 77 -11.83 -13.09 -4.18
N ILE A 78 -11.13 -12.41 -5.08
CA ILE A 78 -11.67 -12.06 -6.39
C ILE A 78 -11.10 -13.00 -7.44
N LYS A 79 -11.97 -13.49 -8.34
CA LYS A 79 -11.52 -14.31 -9.46
C LYS A 79 -10.70 -13.47 -10.43
N LYS A 80 -9.67 -14.07 -11.04
CA LYS A 80 -8.73 -13.36 -11.92
C LYS A 80 -9.43 -12.63 -13.07
N GLU A 81 -10.51 -13.21 -13.58
CA GLU A 81 -11.28 -12.67 -14.71
C GLU A 81 -12.07 -11.40 -14.34
N GLU A 82 -12.34 -11.18 -13.04
CA GLU A 82 -13.05 -10.01 -12.54
C GLU A 82 -12.12 -8.84 -12.17
N ILE A 83 -10.80 -9.07 -12.16
CA ILE A 83 -9.81 -8.06 -11.80
C ILE A 83 -9.65 -7.09 -12.95
N ASN A 84 -10.41 -6.00 -12.91
CA ASN A 84 -10.17 -4.85 -13.78
C ASN A 84 -9.08 -3.95 -13.16
N ILE A 85 -7.89 -3.99 -13.76
CA ILE A 85 -6.71 -3.25 -13.31
C ILE A 85 -6.96 -1.73 -13.26
N GLU A 86 -7.77 -1.19 -14.16
CA GLU A 86 -8.10 0.25 -14.20
C GLU A 86 -8.93 0.72 -13.00
N LYS A 87 -9.65 -0.21 -12.37
CA LYS A 87 -10.47 0.10 -11.18
C LYS A 87 -9.68 0.01 -9.89
N LEU A 88 -8.45 -0.51 -9.91
CA LEU A 88 -7.60 -0.63 -8.74
C LEU A 88 -7.09 0.76 -8.30
N LYS A 89 -7.16 1.05 -7.00
CA LYS A 89 -6.71 2.31 -6.40
C LYS A 89 -5.38 2.16 -5.69
N TYR A 90 -5.21 1.07 -4.96
CA TYR A 90 -3.98 0.73 -4.27
C TYR A 90 -3.88 -0.77 -3.99
N LEU A 91 -2.65 -1.23 -3.78
CA LEU A 91 -2.32 -2.55 -3.27
C LEU A 91 -1.82 -2.45 -1.84
N VAL A 92 -2.07 -3.50 -1.07
CA VAL A 92 -1.52 -3.71 0.26
C VAL A 92 -0.91 -5.11 0.29
N SER A 93 0.40 -5.20 0.44
CA SER A 93 1.04 -6.48 0.75
C SER A 93 1.05 -6.67 2.25
N CYS A 94 0.39 -7.72 2.72
CA CYS A 94 0.31 -8.09 4.11
C CYS A 94 1.34 -9.17 4.40
N THR A 95 2.20 -8.90 5.37
CA THR A 95 3.11 -9.88 5.98
C THR A 95 2.79 -10.00 7.47
N ASN A 96 3.44 -10.93 8.17
CA ASN A 96 3.25 -11.07 9.62
C ASN A 96 3.75 -9.86 10.42
N ASP A 97 4.74 -9.13 9.90
CA ASP A 97 5.47 -8.10 10.64
C ASP A 97 5.18 -6.68 10.14
N ALA A 98 4.79 -6.54 8.88
CA ALA A 98 4.51 -5.25 8.25
C ALA A 98 3.43 -5.29 7.16
N LEU A 99 2.83 -4.13 6.90
CA LEU A 99 1.94 -3.88 5.77
C LEU A 99 2.61 -2.91 4.80
N PHE A 100 2.73 -3.30 3.53
CA PHE A 100 3.38 -2.50 2.49
C PHE A 100 2.34 -1.96 1.53
N PHE A 101 2.39 -0.66 1.24
CA PHE A 101 1.37 0.01 0.45
C PHE A 101 1.94 0.49 -0.90
N GLN A 102 1.19 0.25 -1.97
CA GLN A 102 1.46 0.83 -3.29
C GLN A 102 0.23 1.56 -3.82
N LYS A 103 0.38 2.82 -4.18
CA LYS A 103 -0.65 3.57 -4.88
C LYS A 103 -0.62 3.19 -6.34
N ILE A 104 -1.79 2.97 -6.92
CA ILE A 104 -1.92 2.72 -8.35
C ILE A 104 -2.28 4.04 -9.05
N THR A 105 -1.40 4.47 -9.93
CA THR A 105 -1.59 5.61 -10.83
C THR A 105 -1.72 5.12 -12.26
N SER A 106 -2.32 5.93 -13.13
CA SER A 106 -2.45 5.61 -14.56
C SER A 106 -1.11 5.32 -15.24
N SER A 107 -0.02 5.95 -14.77
CA SER A 107 1.34 5.70 -15.26
C SER A 107 1.87 4.29 -15.00
N LEU A 108 1.35 3.60 -13.98
CA LEU A 108 1.72 2.20 -13.66
C LEU A 108 0.86 1.19 -14.43
N LEU A 109 -0.16 1.66 -15.17
CA LEU A 109 -1.04 0.80 -15.95
C LEU A 109 -0.57 0.78 -17.40
N LEU A 110 -0.01 -0.35 -17.81
CA LEU A 110 0.47 -0.56 -19.17
C LEU A 110 -0.59 -1.36 -19.93
N LYS A 111 -1.32 -0.69 -20.82
CA LYS A 111 -2.38 -1.33 -21.61
C LYS A 111 -1.85 -1.94 -22.90
N LYS A 112 -2.41 -3.09 -23.29
CA LYS A 112 -2.15 -3.77 -24.58
C LYS A 112 -0.66 -3.88 -24.92
N LYS A 113 0.19 -4.19 -23.93
CA LYS A 113 1.62 -4.33 -24.18
C LYS A 113 1.92 -5.74 -24.66
N HIS A 114 2.55 -5.83 -25.83
CA HIS A 114 3.18 -7.06 -26.28
C HIS A 114 4.38 -7.33 -25.38
N LEU A 115 4.36 -8.46 -24.68
CA LEU A 115 5.48 -8.88 -23.85
C LEU A 115 6.30 -9.90 -24.61
N LEU A 116 7.61 -9.69 -24.62
CA LEU A 116 8.54 -10.75 -25.02
C LEU A 116 9.02 -11.42 -23.74
N THR A 117 8.51 -12.62 -23.46
CA THR A 117 8.95 -13.40 -22.31
C THR A 117 10.05 -14.35 -22.75
N ILE A 118 11.21 -14.25 -22.10
CA ILE A 118 12.33 -15.18 -22.31
C ILE A 118 12.19 -16.29 -21.26
N CYS A 119 11.76 -17.48 -21.70
CA CYS A 119 11.64 -18.65 -20.82
C CYS A 119 12.68 -19.69 -21.25
N GLY A 120 13.73 -19.89 -20.45
CA GLY A 120 14.77 -20.87 -20.74
C GLY A 120 15.50 -20.58 -22.05
N ASN A 121 15.45 -21.52 -23.01
CA ASN A 121 16.20 -21.46 -24.27
C ASN A 121 15.47 -20.75 -25.44
N GLY A 122 14.41 -19.99 -25.18
CA GLY A 122 13.69 -19.29 -26.25
C GLY A 122 12.91 -18.07 -25.79
N ALA A 123 12.65 -17.16 -26.75
CA ALA A 123 11.80 -16.01 -26.56
C ALA A 123 10.40 -16.28 -27.13
N LYS A 124 9.36 -16.04 -26.33
CA LYS A 124 7.96 -16.12 -26.76
C LYS A 124 7.34 -14.74 -26.70
N LEU A 125 6.74 -14.31 -27.80
CA LEU A 125 5.88 -13.13 -27.81
C LEU A 125 4.53 -13.53 -27.21
N CYS A 126 4.16 -12.90 -26.11
CA CYS A 126 2.87 -13.05 -25.47
C CYS A 126 1.84 -12.15 -26.16
N GLU A 127 0.59 -12.61 -26.18
CA GLU A 127 -0.56 -11.79 -26.53
C GLU A 127 -0.60 -10.52 -25.68
N PRO A 128 -1.05 -9.39 -26.26
CA PRO A 128 -1.07 -8.11 -25.57
C PRO A 128 -1.96 -8.20 -24.33
N GLN A 129 -1.36 -7.93 -23.17
CA GLN A 129 -2.04 -7.96 -21.88
C GLN A 129 -1.97 -6.59 -21.22
N ASP A 130 -2.91 -6.37 -20.30
CA ASP A 130 -2.87 -5.22 -19.40
C ASP A 130 -2.01 -5.60 -18.19
N LEU A 131 -1.01 -4.76 -17.91
CA LEU A 131 -0.03 -5.00 -16.87
C LEU A 131 -0.09 -3.88 -15.84
N LEU A 132 0.07 -4.27 -14.59
CA LEU A 132 0.30 -3.35 -13.49
C LEU A 132 1.77 -3.43 -13.10
N VAL A 133 2.46 -2.29 -13.15
CA VAL A 133 3.82 -2.17 -12.66
C VAL A 133 3.82 -2.15 -11.14
N ILE A 134 4.48 -3.14 -10.54
CA ILE A 134 4.83 -3.15 -9.13
C ILE A 134 6.14 -2.39 -8.96
N LYS A 135 6.20 -1.47 -8.00
CA LYS A 135 7.40 -0.70 -7.70
C LYS A 135 8.33 -1.55 -6.84
N ASP A 136 9.63 -1.33 -6.95
CA ASP A 136 10.60 -1.95 -6.04
C ASP A 136 10.51 -1.37 -4.63
N ILE A 137 10.12 -0.09 -4.54
CA ILE A 137 10.00 0.65 -3.29
C ILE A 137 8.51 0.93 -3.01
N PRO A 138 7.97 0.54 -1.84
CA PRO A 138 6.61 0.85 -1.45
C PRO A 138 6.43 2.35 -1.20
N ASP A 139 5.20 2.83 -1.34
CA ASP A 139 4.86 4.23 -1.08
C ASP A 139 4.73 4.53 0.42
N ALA A 140 4.33 3.53 1.21
CA ALA A 140 4.27 3.56 2.67
C ALA A 140 4.40 2.14 3.24
N VAL A 141 4.86 2.03 4.49
CA VAL A 141 4.94 0.77 5.23
C VAL A 141 4.46 0.99 6.66
N TYR A 142 3.58 0.12 7.15
CA TYR A 142 3.18 0.08 8.55
C TYR A 142 3.87 -1.08 9.25
N ILE A 143 4.72 -0.77 10.21
CA ILE A 143 5.50 -1.71 11.03
C ILE A 143 4.68 -2.02 12.28
N ILE A 144 4.24 -3.28 12.40
CA ILE A 144 3.26 -3.69 13.41
C ILE A 144 3.88 -3.72 14.80
N LYS A 145 5.09 -4.28 14.90
CA LYS A 145 5.82 -4.47 16.14
C LYS A 145 6.04 -3.16 16.88
N ASP A 146 6.37 -2.12 16.14
CA ASP A 146 6.73 -0.81 16.68
C ASP A 146 5.56 0.19 16.65
N ASP A 147 4.40 -0.21 16.08
CA ASP A 147 3.25 0.65 15.82
C ASP A 147 3.63 1.96 15.09
N LYS A 148 4.43 1.82 14.01
CA LYS A 148 4.94 2.95 13.22
C LYS A 148 4.48 2.88 11.79
N LEU A 149 4.03 4.00 11.25
CA LEU A 149 3.78 4.16 9.81
C LEU A 149 4.87 5.02 9.20
N ILE A 150 5.61 4.45 8.25
CA ILE A 150 6.62 5.14 7.47
C ILE A 150 6.10 5.42 6.05
N PHE A 151 6.43 6.58 5.48
CA PHE A 151 5.98 6.97 4.15
C PHE A 151 6.91 8.00 3.50
N ARG A 152 6.88 8.06 2.17
CA ARG A 152 7.66 9.06 1.40
C ARG A 152 6.91 10.36 1.15
N THR A 153 5.63 10.26 0.77
CA THR A 153 4.84 11.44 0.40
C THR A 153 3.48 11.47 1.07
N LEU A 154 3.04 12.67 1.49
CA LEU A 154 1.74 12.86 2.13
C LEU A 154 0.59 12.44 1.21
N SER A 155 0.72 12.71 -0.09
CA SER A 155 -0.27 12.34 -1.11
C SER A 155 -0.49 10.83 -1.23
N SER A 156 0.51 10.02 -0.89
CA SER A 156 0.35 8.56 -0.85
C SER A 156 -0.44 8.14 0.37
N ILE A 157 -0.09 8.62 1.57
CA ILE A 157 -0.81 8.26 2.80
C ILE A 157 -2.25 8.76 2.81
N GLN A 158 -2.52 9.93 2.23
CA GLN A 158 -3.88 10.49 2.18
C GLN A 158 -4.86 9.56 1.47
N ILE A 159 -4.43 8.82 0.45
CA ILE A 159 -5.31 7.91 -0.30
C ILE A 159 -5.61 6.65 0.51
N TYR A 160 -4.61 6.12 1.23
CA TYR A 160 -4.82 4.99 2.14
C TYR A 160 -5.73 5.42 3.30
N LEU A 161 -5.43 6.56 3.94
CA LEU A 161 -6.21 7.11 5.05
C LEU A 161 -7.65 7.44 4.62
N LYS A 162 -7.86 8.07 3.46
CA LYS A 162 -9.20 8.38 2.94
C LYS A 162 -9.96 7.12 2.51
N GLY A 163 -9.27 6.14 1.92
CA GLY A 163 -9.83 4.82 1.63
C GLY A 163 -10.25 4.04 2.88
N LEU A 164 -9.64 4.35 4.02
CA LEU A 164 -9.93 3.83 5.35
C LEU A 164 -10.88 4.73 6.16
N LYS A 165 -11.53 5.73 5.51
CA LYS A 165 -12.53 6.64 6.10
C LYS A 165 -11.96 7.57 7.20
N ILE A 166 -10.75 8.07 7.01
CA ILE A 166 -10.10 9.00 7.95
C ILE A 166 -10.12 10.43 7.39
N CYS A 167 -10.62 11.37 8.20
CA CYS A 167 -10.62 12.80 7.89
C CYS A 167 -9.23 13.39 8.16
N ILE A 168 -8.55 13.80 7.09
CA ILE A 168 -7.26 14.51 7.12
C ILE A 168 -7.35 15.81 7.95
N GLU A 169 -8.55 16.38 8.12
CA GLU A 169 -8.78 17.55 8.98
C GLU A 169 -8.29 17.33 10.42
N LYS A 170 -8.38 16.11 10.98
CA LYS A 170 -7.87 15.87 12.35
C LYS A 170 -6.34 15.95 12.47
N LEU A 171 -5.59 15.63 11.41
CA LEU A 171 -4.13 15.83 11.39
C LEU A 171 -3.77 17.33 11.40
N GLN A 172 -4.63 18.18 10.85
CA GLN A 172 -4.50 19.64 10.93
C GLN A 172 -5.03 20.19 12.27
N ILE A 173 -6.05 19.58 12.87
CA ILE A 173 -6.67 20.03 14.14
C ILE A 173 -5.81 19.68 15.37
N LEU A 174 -5.03 18.60 15.36
CA LEU A 174 -4.06 18.30 16.43
C LEU A 174 -3.01 19.42 16.62
N LYS A 175 -2.86 20.32 15.63
CA LYS A 175 -2.07 21.56 15.71
C LYS A 175 -2.64 22.58 16.69
N TYR A 176 -3.96 22.57 16.92
CA TYR A 176 -4.67 23.58 17.72
C TYR A 176 -5.05 23.10 19.12
N SER A 177 -4.86 21.81 19.45
CA SER A 177 -5.13 21.28 20.78
C SER A 177 -3.90 21.22 21.69
N ASN A 178 -2.71 21.43 21.12
CA ASN A 178 -1.41 21.47 21.83
C ASN A 178 -0.77 22.88 21.80
N SER A 179 -1.57 23.95 21.65
CA SER A 179 -1.15 25.35 21.80
C SER A 179 -1.84 25.98 22.99
#